data_AF-A0A177CWW6-F1
#
_entry.id   AF-A0A177CWW6-F1
#
_cell.length_a   1.000
_cell.length_b   1.000
_cell.length_c   1.000
_cell.angle_alpha   90.00
_cell.angle_beta   90.00
_cell.angle_gamma   90.00
#
_symmetry.space_group_name_H-M   'P 1'
#
loop_
_entity.id
_entity.type
_entity.pdbx_description
1 polymer ?
#
loop_
_entity_poly.entity_id
_entity_poly.type
_entity_poly.pdbx_seq_one_letter_code
_entity_poly.pdbx_strand_id
1 'polypeptide(L)'
;MADQKNRTWIPEDSKALRYSNCTSPSAWLVEFIGSMDLLSLRTVDAIFEGYDYYWRENNITKPKIDEVLNWVLNVDECDGQSMCGSHPVSQIIDYAFDHCQADVCRGLPWQGNADQAGRGMIFAYGSQAVLVTIYLIILFISRISKLDSTTDARSTTKTGQTRTLLRRIHDSARETLRTFLDASLLFSIAMIIAAIVTANIALASVRKLETEHLSTGIITRELPLNSTVQLSAFAALLSIFPAIALHSSASSLLRRKVYRQSVWILVGVLVVLMFVLSRMAGSEIFTFHDKNDEDMTFNGKALFENLCIDNQVPSHLRLIVLVFFISLSAFGSIYILSMIPWIQKHLEKIQDALSSMMALFATIAMWIAFGAFYYYRKQVEKNAGETNENHKWTFGQVIGLCTFAPIVVEFLFVLVERPEKALTGTMSKRFQVNSVKHSIEEEQTYTEIGFSDEVPLRVVERAK
;
A
#
# COMPACT_ATOMS: atom_id res chain seq x y z
N MET A 1 -62.40 -28.30 15.45
CA MET A 1 -62.37 -26.83 15.65
C MET A 1 -61.46 -26.57 16.82
N ALA A 2 -60.15 -26.53 16.55
CA ALA A 2 -59.15 -26.24 17.55
C ALA A 2 -59.24 -24.76 17.94
N ASP A 3 -59.05 -24.47 19.23
CA ASP A 3 -59.10 -23.14 19.84
C ASP A 3 -58.59 -22.04 18.91
N GLN A 4 -59.48 -21.13 18.55
CA GLN A 4 -59.13 -19.84 17.97
C GLN A 4 -58.58 -18.97 19.11
N LYS A 5 -57.46 -19.40 19.71
CA LYS A 5 -56.67 -18.59 20.64
C LYS A 5 -56.47 -17.24 19.99
N ASN A 6 -56.73 -16.15 20.73
CA ASN A 6 -56.44 -14.77 20.36
C ASN A 6 -55.00 -14.68 19.82
N ARG A 7 -54.82 -14.79 18.50
CA ARG A 7 -53.50 -14.65 17.87
C ARG A 7 -53.17 -13.17 17.88
N THR A 8 -52.14 -12.80 18.61
CA THR A 8 -51.58 -11.46 18.59
C THR A 8 -50.90 -11.21 17.24
N TRP A 9 -50.96 -9.98 16.75
CA TRP A 9 -50.21 -9.59 15.55
C TRP A 9 -48.69 -9.58 15.80
N ILE A 10 -48.28 -9.57 17.06
CA ILE A 10 -46.91 -9.79 17.53
C ILE A 10 -46.65 -11.31 17.51
N PRO A 11 -45.65 -11.79 16.75
CA PRO A 11 -45.30 -13.21 16.73
C PRO A 11 -44.59 -13.63 18.02
N GLU A 12 -44.83 -14.88 18.43
CA GLU A 12 -44.18 -15.49 19.61
C GLU A 12 -42.72 -15.91 19.34
N ASP A 13 -42.34 -16.11 18.08
CA ASP A 13 -41.00 -16.59 17.66
C ASP A 13 -40.36 -15.61 16.67
N SER A 14 -39.07 -15.32 16.87
CA SER A 14 -38.24 -14.49 16.00
C SER A 14 -38.15 -15.02 14.57
N LYS A 15 -38.35 -16.33 14.38
CA LYS A 15 -38.36 -16.97 13.05
C LYS A 15 -39.52 -16.54 12.14
N ALA A 16 -40.48 -15.80 12.68
CA ALA A 16 -41.57 -15.23 11.88
C ALA A 16 -41.09 -14.07 10.98
N LEU A 17 -39.94 -13.45 11.28
CA LEU A 17 -39.34 -12.41 10.46
C LEU A 17 -38.73 -13.02 9.18
N ARG A 18 -39.29 -12.66 8.02
CA ARG A 18 -38.84 -13.13 6.70
C ARG A 18 -38.87 -12.00 5.69
N TYR A 19 -37.72 -11.73 5.07
CA TYR A 19 -37.61 -10.75 3.99
C TYR A 19 -37.53 -11.44 2.63
N SER A 20 -38.19 -10.83 1.64
CA SER A 20 -38.15 -11.32 0.25
C SER A 20 -36.82 -11.03 -0.46
N ASN A 21 -36.14 -9.97 -0.03
CA ASN A 21 -34.84 -9.52 -0.51
C ASN A 21 -34.05 -8.87 0.63
N CYS A 22 -32.78 -8.56 0.38
CA CYS A 22 -31.91 -7.94 1.38
C CYS A 22 -31.92 -6.40 1.35
N THR A 23 -32.63 -5.77 0.43
CA THR A 23 -32.59 -4.32 0.22
C THR A 23 -33.10 -3.56 1.44
N SER A 24 -34.26 -3.95 1.96
CA SER A 24 -34.90 -3.30 3.11
C SER A 24 -34.15 -3.50 4.44
N PRO A 25 -33.84 -4.74 4.88
CA PRO A 25 -33.15 -4.94 6.15
C PRO A 25 -31.72 -4.38 6.14
N SER A 26 -31.00 -4.46 5.01
CA SER A 26 -29.65 -3.88 4.93
C SER A 26 -29.65 -2.36 4.91
N ALA A 27 -30.54 -1.73 4.14
CA ALA A 27 -30.65 -0.28 4.09
C ALA A 27 -31.10 0.31 5.43
N TRP A 28 -32.02 -0.37 6.12
CA TRP A 28 -32.40 -0.01 7.49
C TRP A 28 -31.22 -0.12 8.43
N LEU A 29 -30.49 -1.25 8.44
CA LEU A 29 -29.36 -1.45 9.35
C LEU A 29 -28.24 -0.43 9.13
N VAL A 30 -27.91 -0.14 7.88
CA VAL A 30 -26.90 0.87 7.52
C VAL A 30 -27.30 2.26 8.01
N GLU A 31 -28.57 2.64 7.87
CA GLU A 31 -29.09 3.91 8.40
C GLU A 31 -29.10 3.93 9.92
N PHE A 32 -29.50 2.82 10.55
CA PHE A 32 -29.52 2.66 11.99
C PHE A 32 -28.11 2.82 12.58
N ILE A 33 -27.10 2.18 12.00
CA ILE A 33 -25.69 2.32 12.41
C ILE A 33 -25.19 3.76 12.18
N GLY A 34 -25.59 4.41 11.08
CA GLY A 34 -25.13 5.76 10.77
C GLY A 34 -25.77 6.87 11.60
N SER A 35 -27.01 6.69 12.04
CA SER A 35 -27.81 7.71 12.72
C SER A 35 -28.03 7.44 14.21
N MET A 36 -27.93 6.18 14.63
CA MET A 36 -28.39 5.70 15.93
C MET A 36 -29.88 5.98 16.20
N ASP A 37 -30.66 6.28 15.17
CA ASP A 37 -32.06 6.68 15.31
C ASP A 37 -33.01 5.48 15.12
N LEU A 38 -33.47 4.94 16.23
CA LEU A 38 -34.49 3.87 16.26
C LEU A 38 -35.85 4.35 15.73
N LEU A 39 -36.14 5.65 15.81
CA LEU A 39 -37.44 6.26 15.50
C LEU A 39 -37.61 6.59 14.01
N SER A 40 -36.75 6.08 13.14
CA SER A 40 -36.91 6.26 11.70
C SER A 40 -38.17 5.55 11.19
N LEU A 41 -38.89 6.18 10.24
CA LEU A 41 -39.97 5.53 9.50
C LEU A 41 -39.52 4.22 8.84
N ARG A 42 -38.21 4.12 8.55
CA ARG A 42 -37.61 2.90 8.00
C ARG A 42 -37.66 1.71 8.96
N THR A 43 -37.62 1.92 10.28
CA THR A 43 -37.79 0.83 11.24
C THR A 43 -39.17 0.20 11.09
N VAL A 44 -40.20 1.03 10.96
CA VAL A 44 -41.57 0.55 10.75
C VAL A 44 -41.69 -0.16 9.41
N ASP A 45 -41.12 0.38 8.34
CA ASP A 45 -41.13 -0.23 7.01
C ASP A 45 -40.44 -1.59 7.00
N ALA A 46 -39.27 -1.71 7.64
CA ALA A 46 -38.54 -2.96 7.78
C ALA A 46 -39.36 -4.02 8.55
N ILE A 47 -39.97 -3.64 9.68
CA ILE A 47 -40.88 -4.53 10.43
C ILE A 47 -42.07 -4.95 9.56
N PHE A 48 -42.69 -4.00 8.87
CA PHE A 48 -43.83 -4.24 8.01
C PHE A 48 -43.52 -5.21 6.88
N GLU A 49 -42.34 -5.11 6.26
CA GLU A 49 -41.91 -6.02 5.22
C GLU A 49 -41.54 -7.39 5.78
N GLY A 50 -40.78 -7.43 6.88
CA GLY A 50 -40.31 -8.66 7.50
C GLY A 50 -41.44 -9.54 8.06
N TYR A 51 -42.54 -8.95 8.54
CA TYR A 51 -43.67 -9.70 9.10
C TYR A 51 -44.86 -9.86 8.15
N ASP A 52 -44.78 -9.31 6.94
CA ASP A 52 -45.88 -9.39 5.96
C ASP A 52 -46.29 -10.85 5.64
N TYR A 53 -45.31 -11.75 5.56
CA TYR A 53 -45.58 -13.17 5.36
C TYR A 53 -46.34 -13.79 6.55
N TYR A 54 -45.91 -13.49 7.79
CA TYR A 54 -46.55 -13.99 9.01
C TYR A 54 -48.00 -13.54 9.12
N TRP A 55 -48.28 -12.25 8.87
CA TRP A 55 -49.64 -11.74 8.94
C TRP A 55 -50.56 -12.35 7.89
N ARG A 56 -50.06 -12.53 6.66
CA ARG A 56 -50.82 -13.18 5.57
C ARG A 56 -51.10 -14.65 5.87
N GLU A 57 -50.11 -15.42 6.34
CA GLU A 57 -50.27 -16.85 6.64
C GLU A 57 -51.24 -17.10 7.80
N ASN A 58 -51.32 -16.17 8.75
CA ASN A 58 -52.15 -16.31 9.94
C ASN A 58 -53.51 -15.59 9.83
N ASN A 59 -53.84 -15.00 8.68
CA ASN A 59 -55.04 -14.16 8.49
C ASN A 59 -55.16 -13.05 9.55
N ILE A 60 -54.04 -12.40 9.88
CA ILE A 60 -53.97 -11.29 10.83
C ILE A 60 -54.02 -9.98 10.06
N THR A 61 -54.86 -9.03 10.50
CA THR A 61 -54.88 -7.68 9.94
C THR A 61 -53.59 -6.95 10.28
N LYS A 62 -52.92 -6.36 9.27
CA LYS A 62 -51.70 -5.58 9.45
C LYS A 62 -51.91 -4.48 10.51
N PRO A 63 -51.04 -4.39 11.53
CA PRO A 63 -51.16 -3.37 12.59
C PRO A 63 -50.95 -1.97 12.03
N LYS A 64 -51.44 -0.96 12.76
CA LYS A 64 -51.20 0.44 12.40
C LYS A 64 -49.77 0.86 12.75
N ILE A 65 -49.30 1.95 12.13
CA ILE A 65 -47.94 2.48 12.35
C ILE A 65 -47.72 2.84 13.82
N ASP A 66 -48.70 3.46 14.49
CA ASP A 66 -48.65 3.82 15.90
C ASP A 66 -48.57 2.60 16.83
N GLU A 67 -49.26 1.51 16.48
CA GLU A 67 -49.17 0.25 17.22
C GLU A 67 -47.77 -0.38 17.11
N VAL A 68 -47.15 -0.35 15.92
CA VAL A 68 -45.79 -0.84 15.71
C VAL A 68 -44.75 0.05 16.39
N LEU A 69 -44.88 1.37 16.29
CA LEU A 69 -43.99 2.30 16.99
C LEU A 69 -44.10 2.12 18.49
N ASN A 70 -45.32 2.02 19.03
CA ASN A 70 -45.52 1.72 20.44
C ASN A 70 -44.91 0.36 20.83
N TRP A 71 -44.96 -0.66 19.97
CA TRP A 71 -44.32 -1.94 20.25
C TRP A 71 -42.79 -1.84 20.25
N VAL A 72 -42.20 -1.08 19.32
CA VAL A 72 -40.74 -0.83 19.28
C VAL A 72 -40.27 0.01 20.47
N LEU A 73 -41.10 0.94 20.95
CA LEU A 73 -40.74 1.88 22.02
C LEU A 73 -41.10 1.41 23.44
N ASN A 74 -42.22 0.69 23.60
CA ASN A 74 -42.72 0.23 24.91
C ASN A 74 -42.23 -1.17 25.24
N VAL A 75 -41.03 -1.55 24.80
CA VAL A 75 -40.39 -2.74 25.36
C VAL A 75 -39.89 -2.34 26.73
N ASP A 76 -40.75 -2.57 27.73
CA ASP A 76 -40.44 -2.40 29.15
C ASP A 76 -39.04 -2.96 29.44
N GLU A 77 -38.27 -2.20 30.24
CA GLU A 77 -36.91 -2.51 30.70
C GLU A 77 -36.72 -4.03 30.81
N CYS A 78 -35.99 -4.61 29.86
CA CYS A 78 -35.54 -5.99 29.95
C CYS A 78 -34.78 -6.10 31.29
N ASP A 79 -35.40 -6.77 32.27
CA ASP A 79 -34.98 -6.88 33.68
C ASP A 79 -33.53 -7.41 33.81
N GLY A 80 -32.55 -6.53 33.61
CA GLY A 80 -31.13 -6.70 33.91
C GLY A 80 -30.38 -7.93 33.33
N GLN A 81 -31.01 -8.77 32.51
CA GLN A 81 -30.41 -10.01 32.02
C GLN A 81 -30.46 -10.09 30.49
N SER A 82 -29.30 -9.87 29.88
CA SER A 82 -28.87 -10.27 28.52
C SER A 82 -29.93 -10.22 27.41
N MET A 83 -29.79 -9.24 26.50
CA MET A 83 -30.40 -9.15 25.16
C MET A 83 -31.74 -9.87 25.01
N CYS A 84 -32.84 -9.11 25.09
CA CYS A 84 -34.16 -9.57 24.72
C CYS A 84 -34.16 -10.08 23.27
N GLY A 85 -33.91 -11.38 23.05
CA GLY A 85 -33.93 -12.04 21.73
C GLY A 85 -35.29 -11.99 21.03
N SER A 86 -36.32 -11.51 21.72
CA SER A 86 -37.65 -11.22 21.18
C SER A 86 -37.83 -9.79 20.67
N HIS A 87 -36.83 -8.89 20.80
CA HIS A 87 -36.98 -7.50 20.36
C HIS A 87 -36.95 -7.43 18.82
N PRO A 88 -37.94 -6.81 18.15
CA PRO A 88 -38.00 -6.76 16.69
C PRO A 88 -36.72 -6.18 16.08
N VAL A 89 -36.20 -5.08 16.63
CA VAL A 89 -34.94 -4.47 16.18
C VAL A 89 -33.76 -5.46 16.23
N SER A 90 -33.59 -6.21 17.33
CA SER A 90 -32.52 -7.22 17.43
C SER A 90 -32.67 -8.28 16.34
N GLN A 91 -33.90 -8.73 16.07
CA GLN A 91 -34.15 -9.74 15.04
C GLN A 91 -33.88 -9.21 13.62
N ILE A 92 -34.14 -7.92 13.36
CA ILE A 92 -33.79 -7.31 12.07
C ILE A 92 -32.27 -7.22 11.94
N ILE A 93 -31.56 -6.83 13.01
CA ILE A 93 -30.10 -6.80 13.05
C ILE A 93 -29.52 -8.19 12.77
N ASP A 94 -29.97 -9.20 13.52
CA ASP A 94 -29.53 -10.59 13.37
C ASP A 94 -29.82 -11.11 11.96
N TYR A 95 -31.04 -10.88 11.44
CA TYR A 95 -31.39 -11.26 10.07
C TYR A 95 -30.50 -10.58 9.03
N ALA A 96 -30.27 -9.27 9.19
CA ALA A 96 -29.46 -8.49 8.25
C ALA A 96 -28.00 -8.95 8.25
N PHE A 97 -27.43 -9.30 9.41
CA PHE A 97 -26.08 -9.84 9.48
C PHE A 97 -25.99 -11.28 8.96
N ASP A 98 -26.93 -12.15 9.31
CA ASP A 98 -26.87 -13.57 8.93
C ASP A 98 -27.17 -13.80 7.45
N HIS A 99 -28.14 -13.07 6.89
CA HIS A 99 -28.65 -13.34 5.54
C HIS A 99 -28.29 -12.25 4.52
N CYS A 100 -27.99 -11.02 4.98
CA CYS A 100 -27.82 -9.85 4.12
C CYS A 100 -26.47 -9.14 4.28
N GLN A 101 -25.47 -9.82 4.86
CA GLN A 101 -24.14 -9.27 5.14
C GLN A 101 -23.53 -8.55 3.94
N ALA A 102 -23.62 -9.12 2.74
CA ALA A 102 -23.03 -8.53 1.54
C ALA A 102 -23.63 -7.15 1.19
N ASP A 103 -24.93 -6.96 1.39
CA ASP A 103 -25.60 -5.68 1.10
C ASP A 103 -25.42 -4.68 2.24
N VAL A 104 -25.38 -5.15 3.50
CA VAL A 104 -24.99 -4.34 4.65
C VAL A 104 -23.58 -3.77 4.42
N CYS A 105 -22.62 -4.63 4.07
CA CYS A 105 -21.24 -4.23 3.81
C CYS A 105 -21.10 -3.19 2.69
N ARG A 106 -21.93 -3.28 1.65
CA ARG A 106 -21.94 -2.29 0.56
C ARG A 106 -22.48 -0.94 1.02
N GLY A 107 -23.45 -0.92 1.93
CA GLY A 107 -24.03 0.32 2.43
C GLY A 107 -23.18 1.00 3.51
N LEU A 108 -22.34 0.26 4.22
CA LEU A 108 -21.51 0.84 5.28
C LEU A 108 -20.53 1.92 4.75
N PRO A 109 -20.35 3.02 5.48
CA PRO A 109 -19.50 4.13 5.05
C PRO A 109 -18.02 3.80 5.27
N TRP A 110 -17.43 2.97 4.40
CA TRP A 110 -16.00 2.72 4.41
C TRP A 110 -15.27 3.60 3.39
N GLN A 111 -14.30 4.37 3.88
CA GLN A 111 -13.47 5.25 3.06
C GLN A 111 -12.00 4.91 3.28
N GLY A 112 -11.36 4.35 2.25
CA GLY A 112 -9.92 4.16 2.23
C GLY A 112 -9.17 5.45 1.93
N ASN A 113 -7.85 5.44 2.16
CA ASN A 113 -6.99 6.52 1.73
C ASN A 113 -6.65 6.37 0.23
N ALA A 114 -7.38 7.09 -0.62
CA ALA A 114 -7.16 7.06 -2.07
C ALA A 114 -5.73 7.46 -2.46
N ASP A 115 -5.05 8.34 -1.72
CA ASP A 115 -3.69 8.78 -2.06
C ASP A 115 -2.61 7.73 -1.78
N GLN A 116 -2.94 6.65 -1.08
CA GLN A 116 -2.00 5.56 -0.79
C GLN A 116 -2.43 4.24 -1.42
N ALA A 117 -3.73 3.97 -1.39
CA ALA A 117 -4.30 2.72 -1.83
C ALA A 117 -5.35 2.89 -2.92
N GLY A 118 -5.46 4.06 -3.56
CA GLY A 118 -6.34 4.32 -4.69
C GLY A 118 -5.82 3.78 -6.03
N ARG A 119 -6.68 3.78 -7.07
CA ARG A 119 -6.38 3.12 -8.35
C ARG A 119 -5.10 3.63 -8.99
N GLY A 120 -4.91 4.95 -9.01
CA GLY A 120 -3.70 5.55 -9.58
C GLY A 120 -2.44 5.17 -8.82
N MET A 121 -2.50 4.93 -7.50
CA MET A 121 -1.34 4.44 -6.75
C MET A 121 -0.98 3.00 -7.10
N ILE A 122 -1.95 2.11 -7.37
CA ILE A 122 -1.64 0.76 -7.89
C ILE A 122 -0.87 0.88 -9.21
N PHE A 123 -1.33 1.75 -10.12
CA PHE A 123 -0.61 1.98 -11.37
C PHE A 123 0.79 2.54 -11.12
N ALA A 124 0.96 3.45 -10.15
CA ALA A 124 2.27 3.98 -9.79
C ALA A 124 3.21 2.85 -9.30
N TYR A 125 2.78 2.05 -8.32
CA TYR A 125 3.57 0.91 -7.81
C TYR A 125 3.88 -0.13 -8.89
N GLY A 126 2.88 -0.49 -9.70
CA GLY A 126 3.02 -1.45 -10.78
C GLY A 126 3.97 -0.95 -11.86
N SER A 127 3.85 0.32 -12.27
CA SER A 127 4.75 0.93 -13.26
C SER A 127 6.19 0.99 -12.75
N GLN A 128 6.40 1.36 -11.48
CA GLN A 128 7.72 1.34 -10.85
C GLN A 128 8.30 -0.08 -10.83
N ALA A 129 7.51 -1.08 -10.42
CA ALA A 129 7.94 -2.48 -10.37
C ALA A 129 8.33 -3.04 -11.75
N VAL A 130 7.54 -2.74 -12.78
CA VAL A 130 7.84 -3.12 -14.17
C VAL A 130 9.13 -2.45 -14.65
N LEU A 131 9.26 -1.13 -14.45
CA LEU A 131 10.46 -0.38 -14.85
C LEU A 131 11.72 -0.91 -14.14
N VAL A 132 11.68 -1.12 -12.82
CA VAL A 132 12.81 -1.70 -12.08
C VAL A 132 13.19 -3.07 -12.65
N THR A 133 12.20 -3.93 -12.90
CA THR A 133 12.44 -5.27 -13.46
C THR A 133 13.12 -5.19 -14.82
N ILE A 134 12.67 -4.30 -15.71
CA ILE A 134 13.30 -4.07 -17.02
C ILE A 134 14.76 -3.62 -16.87
N TYR A 135 15.03 -2.64 -16.01
CA TYR A 135 16.40 -2.15 -15.77
C TYR A 135 17.31 -3.26 -15.24
N LEU A 136 16.83 -4.07 -14.31
CA LEU A 136 17.61 -5.18 -13.76
C LEU A 136 17.91 -6.25 -14.81
N ILE A 137 16.95 -6.59 -15.68
CA ILE A 137 17.18 -7.51 -16.80
C ILE A 137 18.27 -6.97 -17.73
N ILE A 138 18.20 -5.69 -18.11
CA ILE A 138 19.21 -5.05 -18.98
C ILE A 138 20.60 -5.10 -18.34
N LEU A 139 20.70 -4.76 -17.05
CA LEU A 139 21.97 -4.78 -16.31
C LEU A 139 22.51 -6.22 -16.12
N PHE A 140 21.63 -7.20 -15.91
CA PHE A 140 22.00 -8.61 -15.74
C PHE A 140 22.52 -9.22 -17.04
N ILE A 141 21.84 -8.99 -18.18
CA ILE A 141 22.29 -9.45 -19.50
C ILE A 141 23.69 -8.92 -19.83
N SER A 142 23.97 -7.65 -19.50
CA SER A 142 25.29 -7.05 -19.70
C SER A 142 26.39 -7.72 -18.85
N ARG A 143 26.09 -8.13 -17.62
CA ARG A 143 27.03 -8.86 -16.77
C ARG A 143 27.37 -10.24 -17.34
N ILE A 144 26.37 -10.97 -17.84
CA ILE A 144 26.59 -12.28 -18.49
C ILE A 144 27.40 -12.11 -19.78
N SER A 145 27.04 -11.14 -20.63
CA SER A 145 27.74 -10.93 -21.92
C SER A 145 29.22 -10.59 -21.75
N LYS A 146 29.63 -9.97 -20.63
CA LYS A 146 31.05 -9.73 -20.34
C LYS A 146 31.81 -11.02 -20.06
N LEU A 147 31.17 -11.99 -19.42
CA LEU A 147 31.76 -13.29 -19.11
C LEU A 147 32.01 -14.11 -20.39
N ASP A 148 31.11 -14.02 -21.38
CA ASP A 148 31.31 -14.70 -22.67
C ASP A 148 32.40 -14.03 -23.51
N SER A 149 32.53 -12.70 -23.43
CA SER A 149 33.46 -11.93 -24.27
C SER A 149 34.94 -12.25 -24.03
N THR A 150 35.31 -12.78 -22.86
CA THR A 150 36.69 -13.19 -22.56
C THR A 150 37.09 -14.49 -23.28
N THR A 151 36.12 -15.27 -23.78
CA THR A 151 36.37 -16.55 -24.44
C THR A 151 36.45 -16.42 -25.97
N ASP A 152 35.84 -15.37 -26.54
CA ASP A 152 35.53 -15.28 -27.97
C ASP A 152 36.42 -14.31 -28.78
N ALA A 153 37.60 -13.92 -28.28
CA ALA A 153 38.52 -13.00 -28.96
C ALA A 153 39.00 -13.46 -30.37
N ARG A 154 38.62 -14.65 -30.85
CA ARG A 154 39.01 -15.20 -32.17
C ARG A 154 37.91 -15.26 -33.23
N SER A 155 36.64 -15.02 -32.91
CA SER A 155 35.54 -15.16 -33.88
C SER A 155 35.21 -13.83 -34.55
N THR A 156 36.00 -13.44 -35.56
CA THR A 156 35.73 -12.31 -36.44
C THR A 156 34.64 -12.65 -37.46
N THR A 157 33.83 -11.64 -37.80
CA THR A 157 32.91 -11.55 -38.96
C THR A 157 31.47 -12.10 -38.81
N LYS A 158 30.56 -11.21 -38.37
CA LYS A 158 29.17 -10.97 -38.88
C LYS A 158 28.11 -10.60 -37.82
N THR A 159 28.36 -10.72 -36.52
CA THR A 159 27.40 -10.35 -35.44
C THR A 159 27.41 -8.85 -35.05
N GLY A 160 27.77 -7.96 -35.97
CA GLY A 160 28.04 -6.54 -35.67
C GLY A 160 26.81 -5.70 -35.31
N GLN A 161 25.65 -5.94 -35.91
CA GLN A 161 24.50 -5.02 -35.79
C GLN A 161 23.67 -5.23 -34.51
N THR A 162 23.34 -6.47 -34.13
CA THR A 162 22.58 -6.75 -32.89
C THR A 162 23.36 -6.35 -31.63
N ARG A 163 24.68 -6.55 -31.65
CA ARG A 163 25.59 -6.08 -30.58
C ARG A 163 25.56 -4.55 -30.44
N THR A 164 25.30 -3.79 -31.51
CA THR A 164 25.21 -2.32 -31.40
C THR A 164 23.92 -1.85 -30.73
N LEU A 165 22.78 -2.53 -30.93
CA LEU A 165 21.53 -2.12 -30.29
C LEU A 165 21.52 -2.46 -28.80
N LEU A 166 21.93 -3.68 -28.43
CA LEU A 166 21.98 -4.10 -27.02
C LEU A 166 22.93 -3.19 -26.21
N ARG A 167 24.07 -2.82 -26.79
CA ARG A 167 25.00 -1.87 -26.19
C ARG A 167 24.35 -0.50 -25.97
N ARG A 168 23.59 0.03 -26.94
CA ARG A 168 22.87 1.30 -26.78
C ARG A 168 21.81 1.23 -25.68
N ILE A 169 21.04 0.15 -25.62
CA ILE A 169 20.03 -0.07 -24.56
C ILE A 169 20.70 -0.09 -23.19
N HIS A 170 21.81 -0.83 -23.07
CA HIS A 170 22.58 -0.90 -21.84
C HIS A 170 23.16 0.45 -21.43
N ASP A 171 23.77 1.19 -22.36
CA ASP A 171 24.35 2.50 -22.07
C ASP A 171 23.24 3.50 -21.67
N SER A 172 22.08 3.45 -22.33
CA SER A 172 20.91 4.26 -21.97
C SER A 172 20.39 3.94 -20.58
N ALA A 173 20.25 2.64 -20.25
CA ALA A 173 19.84 2.21 -18.92
C ALA A 173 20.85 2.65 -17.85
N ARG A 174 22.15 2.52 -18.12
CA ARG A 174 23.22 2.88 -17.20
C ARG A 174 23.24 4.38 -16.89
N GLU A 175 23.07 5.23 -17.89
CA GLU A 175 23.07 6.69 -17.71
C GLU A 175 21.81 7.16 -16.96
N THR A 176 20.64 6.59 -17.26
CA THR A 176 19.35 6.98 -16.64
C THR A 176 19.09 6.31 -15.29
N LEU A 177 19.84 5.27 -14.93
CA LEU A 177 19.70 4.53 -13.67
C LEU A 177 19.82 5.45 -12.46
N ARG A 178 20.65 6.48 -12.56
CA ARG A 178 20.81 7.47 -11.48
C ARG A 178 19.53 8.29 -11.27
N THR A 179 18.99 8.87 -12.33
CA THR A 179 17.74 9.63 -12.29
C THR A 179 16.60 8.74 -11.76
N PHE A 180 16.53 7.49 -12.22
CA PHE A 180 15.51 6.55 -11.77
C PHE A 180 15.62 6.22 -10.27
N LEU A 181 16.83 5.97 -9.79
CA LEU A 181 17.05 5.70 -8.38
C LEU A 181 16.75 6.92 -7.50
N ASP A 182 17.16 8.11 -7.92
CA ASP A 182 16.86 9.35 -7.19
C ASP A 182 15.34 9.61 -7.13
N ALA A 183 14.61 9.40 -8.23
CA ALA A 183 13.14 9.47 -8.27
C ALA A 183 12.47 8.40 -7.39
N SER A 184 12.98 7.16 -7.41
CA SER A 184 12.46 6.07 -6.59
C SER A 184 12.67 6.30 -5.09
N LEU A 185 13.80 6.90 -4.70
CA LEU A 185 14.07 7.29 -3.32
C LEU A 185 13.17 8.45 -2.87
N LEU A 186 12.94 9.44 -3.74
CA LEU A 186 12.02 10.53 -3.41
C LEU A 186 10.58 10.02 -3.24
N PHE A 187 10.15 9.12 -4.13
CA PHE A 187 8.85 8.47 -4.04
C PHE A 187 8.71 7.67 -2.74
N SER A 188 9.74 6.90 -2.35
CA SER A 188 9.68 6.14 -1.10
C SER A 188 9.66 7.03 0.15
N ILE A 189 10.45 8.11 0.18
CA ILE A 189 10.41 9.09 1.27
C ILE A 189 9.02 9.71 1.39
N ALA A 190 8.41 10.12 0.27
CA ALA A 190 7.07 10.69 0.27
C ALA A 190 6.03 9.70 0.83
N MET A 191 6.11 8.43 0.42
CA MET A 191 5.22 7.39 0.93
C MET A 191 5.41 7.11 2.43
N ILE A 192 6.66 7.08 2.92
CA ILE A 192 6.93 6.90 4.36
C ILE A 192 6.40 8.10 5.17
N ILE A 193 6.58 9.33 4.68
CA ILE A 193 6.02 10.53 5.32
C ILE A 193 4.50 10.45 5.36
N ALA A 194 3.84 10.07 4.26
CA ALA A 194 2.40 9.89 4.23
C ALA A 194 1.93 8.86 5.27
N ALA A 195 2.69 7.77 5.47
CA ALA A 195 2.39 6.76 6.47
C ALA A 195 2.60 7.23 7.91
N ILE A 196 3.67 7.98 8.18
CA ILE A 196 3.89 8.64 9.47
C ILE A 196 2.73 9.58 9.81
N VAL A 197 2.33 10.43 8.85
CA VAL A 197 1.21 11.37 9.03
C VAL A 197 -0.08 10.61 9.30
N THR A 198 -0.37 9.55 8.54
CA THR A 198 -1.56 8.70 8.74
C THR A 198 -1.59 8.08 10.13
N ALA A 199 -0.49 7.48 10.57
CA ALA A 199 -0.37 6.89 11.91
C ALA A 199 -0.52 7.94 13.02
N ASN A 200 0.06 9.13 12.84
CA ASN A 200 -0.04 10.21 13.81
C ASN A 200 -1.46 10.79 13.91
N ILE A 201 -2.16 10.95 12.78
CA ILE A 201 -3.57 11.36 12.77
C ILE A 201 -4.41 10.32 13.51
N ALA A 202 -4.21 9.03 13.23
CA ALA A 202 -4.90 7.95 13.94
C ALA A 202 -4.67 8.01 15.46
N LEU A 203 -3.42 8.14 15.89
CA LEU A 203 -3.08 8.26 17.31
C LEU A 203 -3.74 9.50 17.96
N ALA A 204 -3.72 10.64 17.28
CA ALA A 204 -4.34 11.87 17.77
C ALA A 204 -5.87 11.74 17.89
N SER A 205 -6.52 11.07 16.94
CA SER A 205 -7.97 10.83 17.00
C SER A 205 -8.38 9.91 18.15
N VAL A 206 -7.62 8.83 18.43
CA VAL A 206 -7.92 7.95 19.57
C VAL A 206 -7.83 8.71 20.89
N ARG A 207 -6.77 9.50 21.09
CA ARG A 207 -6.61 10.30 22.32
C ARG A 207 -7.73 11.31 22.50
N LYS A 208 -8.15 11.95 21.40
CA LYS A 208 -9.26 12.91 21.46
C LYS A 208 -10.58 12.22 21.81
N LEU A 209 -10.82 11.04 21.24
CA LEU A 209 -11.99 10.22 21.55
C LEU A 209 -12.03 9.79 23.01
N GLU A 210 -10.90 9.36 23.56
CA GLU A 210 -10.80 9.00 24.98
C GLU A 210 -11.17 10.19 25.88
N THR A 211 -10.67 11.39 25.59
CA THR A 211 -11.03 12.59 26.35
C THR A 211 -12.50 12.99 26.19
N GLU A 212 -13.09 12.79 25.02
CA GLU A 212 -14.49 13.13 24.73
C GLU A 212 -15.44 12.14 25.42
N HIS A 213 -15.14 10.85 25.37
CA HIS A 213 -15.89 9.78 26.04
C HIS A 213 -15.89 9.98 27.57
N LEU A 214 -14.74 10.31 28.16
CA LEU A 214 -14.65 10.68 29.59
C LEU A 214 -15.54 11.86 29.98
N SER A 215 -15.82 12.78 29.05
CA SER A 215 -16.58 14.00 29.33
C SER A 215 -18.09 13.87 29.05
N THR A 216 -18.49 13.08 28.06
CA THR A 216 -19.88 13.02 27.58
C THR A 216 -20.52 11.64 27.70
N GLY A 217 -19.73 10.58 27.91
CA GLY A 217 -20.19 9.19 27.88
C GLY A 217 -20.60 8.69 26.49
N ILE A 218 -20.48 9.50 25.43
CA ILE A 218 -20.95 9.15 24.07
C ILE A 218 -19.84 9.38 23.05
N ILE A 219 -19.60 8.41 22.16
CA ILE A 219 -18.61 8.50 21.07
C ILE A 219 -19.32 8.98 19.80
N THR A 220 -19.15 10.25 19.44
CA THR A 220 -19.80 10.82 18.22
C THR A 220 -18.90 10.86 16.98
N ARG A 221 -17.59 10.62 17.14
CA ARG A 221 -16.62 10.73 16.03
C ARG A 221 -16.25 9.38 15.44
N GLU A 222 -15.93 9.40 14.15
CA GLU A 222 -15.37 8.27 13.44
C GLU A 222 -14.03 7.82 14.03
N LEU A 223 -13.94 6.54 14.39
CA LEU A 223 -12.70 5.93 14.85
C LEU A 223 -11.71 5.76 13.69
N PRO A 224 -10.43 6.06 13.90
CA PRO A 224 -9.40 5.73 12.93
C PRO A 224 -9.28 4.21 12.84
N LEU A 225 -9.16 3.73 11.61
CA LEU A 225 -9.14 2.32 11.32
C LEU A 225 -7.73 1.74 11.44
N ASN A 226 -7.59 0.62 12.14
CA ASN A 226 -6.32 -0.10 12.26
C ASN A 226 -5.84 -0.58 10.89
N SER A 227 -6.76 -1.01 10.02
CA SER A 227 -6.39 -1.45 8.67
C SER A 227 -5.84 -0.31 7.81
N THR A 228 -6.34 0.93 7.99
CA THR A 228 -5.84 2.10 7.25
C THR A 228 -4.39 2.41 7.62
N VAL A 229 -4.05 2.38 8.92
CA VAL A 229 -2.67 2.58 9.38
C VAL A 229 -1.75 1.47 8.86
N GLN A 230 -2.20 0.22 8.90
CA GLN A 230 -1.41 -0.92 8.41
C GLN A 230 -1.21 -0.90 6.89
N LEU A 231 -2.27 -0.61 6.13
CA LEU A 231 -2.21 -0.52 4.69
C LEU A 231 -1.30 0.63 4.25
N SER A 232 -1.33 1.74 4.97
CA SER A 232 -0.44 2.87 4.77
C SER A 232 1.03 2.49 5.00
N ALA A 233 1.33 1.85 6.14
CA ALA A 233 2.66 1.36 6.45
C ALA A 233 3.13 0.33 5.40
N PHE A 234 2.24 -0.57 4.97
CA PHE A 234 2.52 -1.54 3.93
C PHE A 234 2.88 -0.87 2.60
N ALA A 235 2.10 0.12 2.16
CA ALA A 235 2.34 0.86 0.92
C ALA A 235 3.68 1.63 0.96
N ALA A 236 4.03 2.19 2.12
CA ALA A 236 5.34 2.80 2.34
C ALA A 236 6.47 1.76 2.21
N LEU A 237 6.36 0.60 2.87
CA LEU A 237 7.39 -0.46 2.77
C LEU A 237 7.54 -1.00 1.33
N LEU A 238 6.42 -1.19 0.63
CA LEU A 238 6.39 -1.59 -0.78
C LEU A 238 7.23 -0.66 -1.66
N SER A 239 7.14 0.66 -1.43
CA SER A 239 7.85 1.67 -2.22
C SER A 239 9.39 1.66 -2.03
N ILE A 240 9.89 1.03 -0.97
CA ILE A 240 11.34 0.99 -0.65
C ILE A 240 12.06 -0.08 -1.46
N PHE A 241 11.44 -1.24 -1.71
CA PHE A 241 12.07 -2.35 -2.42
C PHE A 241 12.56 -1.99 -3.84
N PRO A 242 11.81 -1.25 -4.68
CA PRO A 242 12.32 -0.74 -5.95
C PRO A 242 13.64 0.04 -5.80
N ALA A 243 13.72 0.93 -4.81
CA ALA A 243 14.91 1.74 -4.56
C ALA A 243 16.09 0.88 -4.09
N ILE A 244 15.86 -0.13 -3.25
CA ILE A 244 16.89 -1.10 -2.83
C ILE A 244 17.39 -1.90 -4.02
N ALA A 245 16.48 -2.40 -4.86
CA ALA A 245 16.84 -3.21 -6.02
C ALA A 245 17.71 -2.42 -7.01
N LEU A 246 17.30 -1.19 -7.34
CA LEU A 246 18.07 -0.26 -8.16
C LEU A 246 19.43 0.08 -7.51
N HIS A 247 19.44 0.44 -6.22
CA HIS A 247 20.69 0.79 -5.53
C HIS A 247 21.68 -0.36 -5.49
N SER A 248 21.20 -1.56 -5.21
CA SER A 248 22.01 -2.78 -5.14
C SER A 248 22.61 -3.07 -6.51
N SER A 249 21.83 -2.96 -7.59
CA SER A 249 22.33 -3.19 -8.95
C SER A 249 23.36 -2.17 -9.45
N ALA A 250 23.30 -0.95 -8.90
CA ALA A 250 24.10 0.20 -9.30
C ALA A 250 25.32 0.44 -8.40
N SER A 251 25.58 -0.40 -7.40
CA SER A 251 26.53 -0.11 -6.32
C SER A 251 27.91 0.37 -6.78
N SER A 252 28.46 -0.20 -7.86
CA SER A 252 29.76 0.16 -8.45
C SER A 252 29.75 1.40 -9.35
N LEU A 253 28.58 1.85 -9.79
CA LEU A 253 28.41 2.93 -10.79
C LEU A 253 28.27 4.32 -10.15
N LEU A 254 28.11 4.38 -8.84
CA LEU A 254 27.59 5.56 -8.16
C LEU A 254 28.73 6.37 -7.51
N ARG A 255 29.11 7.48 -8.16
CA ARG A 255 30.23 8.34 -7.75
C ARG A 255 30.01 9.12 -6.45
N ARG A 256 28.75 9.34 -6.01
CA ARG A 256 28.40 10.19 -4.85
C ARG A 256 28.05 9.36 -3.62
N LYS A 257 29.04 8.71 -3.00
CA LYS A 257 28.85 7.82 -1.84
C LYS A 257 28.22 8.54 -0.64
N VAL A 258 28.76 9.69 -0.23
CA VAL A 258 28.34 10.41 1.00
C VAL A 258 26.88 10.85 0.96
N TYR A 259 26.46 11.59 -0.08
CA TYR A 259 25.07 12.04 -0.21
C TYR A 259 24.07 10.88 -0.12
N ARG A 260 24.42 9.78 -0.78
CA ARG A 260 23.58 8.59 -0.87
C ARG A 260 23.48 7.85 0.47
N GLN A 261 24.57 7.82 1.23
CA GLN A 261 24.56 7.34 2.63
C GLN A 261 23.63 8.20 3.48
N SER A 262 23.70 9.53 3.36
CA SER A 262 22.80 10.44 4.10
C SER A 262 21.33 10.19 3.77
N VAL A 263 20.99 9.98 2.49
CA VAL A 263 19.61 9.66 2.08
C VAL A 263 19.15 8.31 2.65
N TRP A 264 19.98 7.27 2.63
CA TRP A 264 19.63 5.98 3.22
C TRP A 264 19.50 6.02 4.75
N ILE A 265 20.33 6.82 5.43
CA ILE A 265 20.19 7.07 6.87
C ILE A 265 18.84 7.75 7.14
N LEU A 266 18.48 8.77 6.36
CA LEU A 266 17.18 9.44 6.47
C LEU A 266 16.02 8.45 6.27
N VAL A 267 16.06 7.64 5.20
CA VAL A 267 15.06 6.60 4.94
C VAL A 267 14.98 5.63 6.13
N GLY A 268 16.11 5.18 6.67
CA GLY A 268 16.15 4.30 7.83
C GLY A 268 15.50 4.90 9.07
N VAL A 269 15.81 6.17 9.39
CA VAL A 269 15.20 6.91 10.50
C VAL A 269 13.69 7.04 10.31
N LEU A 270 13.24 7.40 9.11
CA LEU A 270 11.82 7.53 8.79
C LEU A 270 11.08 6.18 8.88
N VAL A 271 11.69 5.07 8.44
CA VAL A 271 11.10 3.73 8.55
C VAL A 271 10.95 3.30 10.01
N VAL A 272 11.95 3.56 10.86
CA VAL A 272 11.85 3.28 12.30
C VAL A 272 10.75 4.13 12.94
N LEU A 273 10.69 5.42 12.63
CA LEU A 273 9.66 6.32 13.15
C LEU A 273 8.25 5.87 12.72
N MET A 274 8.07 5.55 11.44
CA MET A 274 6.82 5.02 10.89
C MET A 274 6.40 3.73 11.60
N PHE A 275 7.33 2.80 11.83
CA PHE A 275 7.05 1.54 12.52
C PHE A 275 6.61 1.77 13.97
N VAL A 276 7.35 2.59 14.73
CA VAL A 276 7.01 2.92 16.12
C VAL A 276 5.62 3.55 16.20
N LEU A 277 5.34 4.56 15.37
CA LEU A 277 4.04 5.23 15.36
C LEU A 277 2.90 4.30 14.93
N SER A 278 3.12 3.44 13.93
CA SER A 278 2.11 2.48 13.48
C SER A 278 1.81 1.43 14.56
N ARG A 279 2.83 0.97 15.31
CA ARG A 279 2.66 0.06 16.43
C ARG A 279 1.96 0.71 17.61
N MET A 280 2.32 1.96 17.94
CA MET A 280 1.64 2.73 18.98
C MET A 280 0.17 2.95 18.62
N ALA A 281 -0.12 3.45 17.42
CA ALA A 281 -1.49 3.66 16.95
C ALA A 281 -2.30 2.35 16.98
N GLY A 282 -1.74 1.25 16.47
CA GLY A 282 -2.42 -0.05 16.50
C GLY A 282 -2.69 -0.58 17.92
N SER A 283 -1.78 -0.35 18.86
CA SER A 283 -1.95 -0.76 20.27
C SER A 283 -3.03 0.06 20.98
N GLU A 284 -3.04 1.37 20.76
CA GLU A 284 -4.04 2.29 21.35
C GLU A 284 -5.43 2.00 20.78
N ILE A 285 -5.54 1.81 19.46
CA ILE A 285 -6.80 1.42 18.81
C ILE A 285 -7.30 0.09 19.38
N PHE A 286 -6.42 -0.92 19.51
CA PHE A 286 -6.81 -2.21 20.08
C PHE A 286 -7.27 -2.10 21.54
N THR A 287 -6.55 -1.33 22.37
CA THR A 287 -6.91 -1.13 23.78
C THR A 287 -8.22 -0.37 23.93
N PHE A 288 -8.46 0.63 23.07
CA PHE A 288 -9.73 1.33 23.00
C PHE A 288 -10.86 0.37 22.59
N HIS A 289 -10.58 -0.55 21.65
CA HIS A 289 -11.53 -1.57 21.23
C HIS A 289 -11.91 -2.54 22.37
N ASP A 290 -10.93 -3.01 23.13
CA ASP A 290 -11.16 -3.96 24.21
C ASP A 290 -11.98 -3.37 25.38
N LYS A 291 -11.82 -2.06 25.64
CA LYS A 291 -12.49 -1.40 26.79
C LYS A 291 -13.95 -1.02 26.54
N ASN A 292 -14.34 -0.76 25.29
CA ASN A 292 -15.62 -0.14 24.95
C ASN A 292 -16.52 -1.03 24.09
N ASP A 293 -16.36 -2.36 24.17
CA ASP A 293 -16.92 -3.33 23.22
C ASP A 293 -18.45 -3.16 23.03
N GLU A 294 -19.18 -2.75 24.07
CA GLU A 294 -20.62 -2.48 24.01
C GLU A 294 -20.97 -1.25 23.14
N ASP A 295 -20.21 -0.15 23.26
CA ASP A 295 -20.48 1.13 22.58
C ASP A 295 -19.96 1.19 21.13
N MET A 296 -19.02 0.32 20.75
CA MET A 296 -18.42 0.34 19.40
C MET A 296 -19.21 -0.39 18.32
N THR A 297 -20.28 -1.08 18.71
CA THR A 297 -21.19 -1.79 17.80
C THR A 297 -21.76 -0.89 16.70
N PHE A 298 -21.69 0.44 16.84
CA PHE A 298 -22.29 1.40 15.91
C PHE A 298 -21.32 2.28 15.13
N ASN A 299 -20.01 2.07 15.22
CA ASN A 299 -19.11 2.79 14.30
C ASN A 299 -19.08 2.08 12.93
N GLY A 300 -19.76 2.63 11.93
CA GLY A 300 -19.88 2.01 10.61
C GLY A 300 -18.55 1.63 9.93
N LYS A 301 -17.47 2.37 10.20
CA LYS A 301 -16.13 2.05 9.69
C LYS A 301 -15.51 0.84 10.38
N ALA A 302 -15.50 0.82 11.72
CA ALA A 302 -14.95 -0.30 12.48
C ALA A 302 -15.77 -1.58 12.27
N LEU A 303 -17.09 -1.43 12.23
CA LEU A 303 -18.02 -2.51 11.92
C LEU A 303 -17.74 -3.10 10.54
N PHE A 304 -17.49 -2.27 9.53
CA PHE A 304 -17.08 -2.75 8.21
C PHE A 304 -15.80 -3.58 8.28
N GLU A 305 -14.77 -3.16 9.03
CA GLU A 305 -13.53 -3.94 9.12
C GLU A 305 -13.71 -5.28 9.82
N ASN A 306 -14.55 -5.34 10.85
CA ASN A 306 -14.76 -6.57 11.62
C ASN A 306 -15.71 -7.54 10.93
N LEU A 307 -16.75 -7.03 10.25
CA LEU A 307 -17.77 -7.86 9.62
C LEU A 307 -17.50 -8.13 8.14
N CYS A 308 -17.02 -7.12 7.41
CA CYS A 308 -16.95 -7.17 5.96
C CYS A 308 -15.58 -7.58 5.44
N ILE A 309 -14.55 -7.55 6.28
CA ILE A 309 -13.22 -8.04 5.92
C ILE A 309 -12.98 -9.34 6.69
N ASP A 310 -12.57 -10.38 5.97
CA ASP A 310 -12.17 -11.64 6.60
C ASP A 310 -11.04 -11.38 7.59
N ASN A 311 -11.23 -11.74 8.86
CA ASN A 311 -10.29 -11.56 9.96
C ASN A 311 -8.88 -12.15 9.68
N GLN A 312 -8.78 -13.13 8.77
CA GLN A 312 -7.50 -13.65 8.32
C GLN A 312 -6.69 -12.61 7.52
N VAL A 313 -7.36 -11.74 6.77
CA VAL A 313 -6.70 -10.79 5.86
C VAL A 313 -5.91 -9.71 6.64
N PRO A 314 -6.47 -8.98 7.63
CA PRO A 314 -5.71 -8.02 8.44
C PRO A 314 -4.62 -8.68 9.31
N SER A 315 -4.84 -9.91 9.78
CA SER A 315 -3.81 -10.63 10.56
C SER A 315 -2.62 -11.03 9.67
N HIS A 316 -2.86 -11.52 8.45
CA HIS A 316 -1.81 -11.75 7.47
C HIS A 316 -1.10 -10.45 7.07
N LEU A 317 -1.83 -9.36 6.85
CA LEU A 317 -1.24 -8.07 6.51
C LEU A 317 -0.28 -7.58 7.62
N ARG A 318 -0.69 -7.66 8.89
CA ARG A 318 0.18 -7.35 10.04
C ARG A 318 1.46 -8.16 10.05
N LEU A 319 1.34 -9.48 9.82
CA LEU A 319 2.49 -10.37 9.77
C LEU A 319 3.44 -10.00 8.62
N ILE A 320 2.92 -9.71 7.44
CA ILE A 320 3.73 -9.32 6.28
C ILE A 320 4.45 -7.99 6.54
N VAL A 321 3.75 -6.98 7.09
CA VAL A 321 4.36 -5.69 7.48
C VAL A 321 5.52 -5.91 8.46
N LEU A 322 5.33 -6.77 9.46
CA LEU A 322 6.37 -7.10 10.43
C LEU A 322 7.57 -7.80 9.77
N VAL A 323 7.32 -8.80 8.92
CA VAL A 323 8.38 -9.52 8.19
C VAL A 323 9.17 -8.58 7.28
N PHE A 324 8.50 -7.66 6.59
CA PHE A 324 9.17 -6.65 5.76
C PHE A 324 9.98 -5.67 6.60
N PHE A 325 9.47 -5.22 7.74
CA PHE A 325 10.23 -4.36 8.65
C PHE A 325 11.49 -5.05 9.17
N ILE A 326 11.39 -6.32 9.59
CA ILE A 326 12.55 -7.12 10.02
C ILE A 326 13.55 -7.28 8.88
N SER A 327 13.07 -7.59 7.68
CA SER A 327 13.91 -7.76 6.48
C SER A 327 14.65 -6.46 6.11
N LEU A 328 13.96 -5.32 6.14
CA LEU A 328 14.55 -4.01 5.86
C LEU A 328 15.51 -3.57 6.97
N SER A 329 15.22 -3.88 8.23
CA SER A 329 16.12 -3.61 9.35
C SER A 329 17.41 -4.42 9.20
N ALA A 330 17.31 -5.71 8.89
CA ALA A 330 18.45 -6.56 8.62
C ALA A 330 19.29 -6.04 7.44
N PHE A 331 18.63 -5.63 6.35
CA PHE A 331 19.30 -5.00 5.22
C PHE A 331 20.01 -3.69 5.61
N GLY A 332 19.32 -2.81 6.34
CA GLY A 332 19.88 -1.56 6.83
C GLY A 332 21.10 -1.78 7.72
N SER A 333 21.05 -2.78 8.62
CA SER A 333 22.20 -3.16 9.44
C SER A 333 23.37 -3.67 8.60
N ILE A 334 23.14 -4.56 7.64
CA ILE A 334 24.17 -5.05 6.71
C ILE A 334 24.78 -3.88 5.93
N TYR A 335 23.94 -2.95 5.46
CA TYR A 335 24.38 -1.76 4.73
C TYR A 335 25.24 -0.84 5.60
N ILE A 336 24.84 -0.57 6.84
CA ILE A 336 25.63 0.23 7.79
C ILE A 336 26.96 -0.46 8.12
N LEU A 337 26.95 -1.77 8.38
CA LEU A 337 28.17 -2.55 8.59
C LEU A 337 29.11 -2.48 7.38
N SER A 338 28.55 -2.52 6.15
CA SER A 338 29.33 -2.36 4.92
C SER A 338 29.96 -0.97 4.76
N MET A 339 29.58 0.03 5.57
CA MET A 339 30.24 1.33 5.55
C MET A 339 31.57 1.34 6.31
N ILE A 340 31.79 0.38 7.21
CA ILE A 340 32.97 0.33 8.07
C ILE A 340 34.21 -0.07 7.25
N PRO A 341 35.31 0.70 7.26
CA PRO A 341 36.47 0.48 6.39
C PRO A 341 37.11 -0.92 6.54
N TRP A 342 37.24 -1.44 7.76
CA TRP A 342 37.83 -2.77 7.98
C TRP A 342 36.95 -3.87 7.36
N ILE A 343 35.62 -3.72 7.43
CA ILE A 343 34.66 -4.67 6.86
C ILE A 343 34.67 -4.58 5.34
N GLN A 344 34.79 -3.38 4.77
CA GLN A 344 34.87 -3.17 3.32
C GLN A 344 35.98 -3.99 2.69
N LYS A 345 37.18 -4.00 3.29
CA LYS A 345 38.32 -4.79 2.78
C LYS A 345 38.02 -6.29 2.68
N HIS A 346 37.22 -6.83 3.60
CA HIS A 346 36.79 -8.24 3.54
C HIS A 346 35.63 -8.45 2.57
N LEU A 347 34.70 -7.50 2.51
CA LEU A 347 33.51 -7.58 1.66
C LEU A 347 33.80 -7.34 0.18
N GLU A 348 34.85 -6.62 -0.20
CA GLU A 348 35.18 -6.31 -1.61
C GLU A 348 35.15 -7.55 -2.52
N LYS A 349 35.63 -8.70 -2.03
CA LYS A 349 35.61 -9.97 -2.79
C LYS A 349 34.22 -10.55 -3.00
N ILE A 350 33.29 -10.28 -2.09
CA ILE A 350 31.92 -10.83 -2.05
C ILE A 350 30.88 -9.77 -2.47
N GLN A 351 31.28 -8.50 -2.56
CA GLN A 351 30.38 -7.37 -2.70
C GLN A 351 29.53 -7.46 -3.96
N ASP A 352 30.10 -7.90 -5.08
CA ASP A 352 29.37 -8.05 -6.33
C ASP A 352 28.31 -9.16 -6.26
N ALA A 353 28.65 -10.28 -5.62
CA ALA A 353 27.72 -11.39 -5.38
C ALA A 353 26.61 -10.96 -4.43
N LEU A 354 26.97 -10.31 -3.30
CA LEU A 354 26.03 -9.80 -2.31
C LEU A 354 25.10 -8.75 -2.91
N SER A 355 25.62 -7.80 -3.68
CA SER A 355 24.85 -6.79 -4.43
C SER A 355 23.83 -7.43 -5.37
N SER A 356 24.24 -8.48 -6.09
CA SER A 356 23.37 -9.20 -7.01
C SER A 356 22.26 -9.97 -6.26
N MET A 357 22.63 -10.65 -5.16
CA MET A 357 21.66 -11.34 -4.31
C MET A 357 20.66 -10.37 -3.68
N MET A 358 21.12 -9.22 -3.20
CA MET A 358 20.25 -8.19 -2.63
C MET A 358 19.30 -7.59 -3.67
N ALA A 359 19.78 -7.35 -4.90
CA ALA A 359 18.93 -6.89 -5.99
C ALA A 359 17.84 -7.93 -6.33
N LEU A 360 18.21 -9.21 -6.39
CA LEU A 360 17.26 -10.30 -6.65
C LEU A 360 16.23 -10.43 -5.52
N PHE A 361 16.68 -10.45 -4.27
CA PHE A 361 15.80 -10.50 -3.10
C PHE A 361 14.81 -9.33 -3.08
N ALA A 362 15.30 -8.11 -3.26
CA ALA A 362 14.45 -6.91 -3.27
C ALA A 362 13.43 -6.96 -4.42
N THR A 363 13.79 -7.51 -5.58
CA THR A 363 12.87 -7.68 -6.71
C THR A 363 11.76 -8.68 -6.40
N ILE A 364 12.12 -9.83 -5.81
CA ILE A 364 11.13 -10.84 -5.39
C ILE A 364 10.21 -10.26 -4.31
N ALA A 365 10.77 -9.61 -3.29
CA ALA A 365 10.02 -8.98 -2.21
C ALA A 365 9.07 -7.90 -2.75
N MET A 366 9.52 -7.06 -3.69
CA MET A 366 8.70 -6.04 -4.36
C MET A 366 7.46 -6.65 -5.04
N TRP A 367 7.62 -7.72 -5.82
CA TRP A 367 6.50 -8.35 -6.53
C TRP A 367 5.55 -9.10 -5.58
N ILE A 368 6.08 -9.79 -4.56
CA ILE A 368 5.26 -10.42 -3.51
C ILE A 368 4.45 -9.34 -2.77
N ALA A 369 5.09 -8.24 -2.40
CA ALA A 369 4.44 -7.13 -1.72
C ALA A 369 3.35 -6.50 -2.59
N PHE A 370 3.63 -6.26 -3.88
CA PHE A 370 2.66 -5.71 -4.82
C PHE A 370 1.46 -6.63 -5.01
N GLY A 371 1.69 -7.95 -5.17
CA GLY A 371 0.63 -8.95 -5.27
C GLY A 371 -0.24 -9.02 -4.01
N ALA A 372 0.37 -9.01 -2.83
CA ALA A 372 -0.35 -9.01 -1.56
C ALA A 372 -1.19 -7.74 -1.38
N PHE A 373 -0.64 -6.57 -1.74
CA PHE A 373 -1.37 -5.29 -1.72
C PHE A 373 -2.58 -5.31 -2.65
N TYR A 374 -2.37 -5.77 -3.89
CA TYR A 374 -3.42 -5.87 -4.89
C TYR A 374 -4.54 -6.83 -4.44
N TYR A 375 -4.16 -7.98 -3.87
CA TYR A 375 -5.11 -8.94 -3.31
C TYR A 375 -5.93 -8.33 -2.16
N TYR A 376 -5.27 -7.71 -1.18
CA TYR A 376 -5.93 -7.04 -0.06
C TYR A 376 -6.95 -6.00 -0.55
N ARG A 377 -6.51 -5.11 -1.44
CA ARG A 377 -7.36 -4.06 -1.99
C ARG A 377 -8.55 -4.65 -2.76
N LYS A 378 -8.34 -5.71 -3.55
CA LYS A 378 -9.43 -6.37 -4.29
C LYS A 378 -10.48 -6.95 -3.35
N GLN A 379 -10.09 -7.50 -2.20
CA GLN A 379 -11.05 -7.99 -1.20
C GLN A 379 -11.86 -6.85 -0.58
N VAL A 380 -11.19 -5.75 -0.22
CA VAL A 380 -11.89 -4.56 0.29
C VAL A 380 -12.81 -3.96 -0.77
N GLU A 381 -12.38 -3.87 -2.03
CA GLU A 381 -13.17 -3.35 -3.16
C GLU A 381 -14.39 -4.23 -3.49
N LYS A 382 -14.30 -5.55 -3.25
CA LYS A 382 -15.44 -6.46 -3.47
C LYS A 382 -16.56 -6.23 -2.45
N ASN A 383 -16.19 -5.88 -1.21
CA ASN A 383 -17.12 -5.81 -0.09
C ASN A 383 -17.57 -4.37 0.19
N ALA A 384 -16.76 -3.37 -0.15
CA ALA A 384 -17.14 -1.96 -0.10
C ALA A 384 -18.08 -1.61 -1.25
N GLY A 385 -19.12 -0.82 -0.98
CA GLY A 385 -20.05 -0.35 -2.01
C GLY A 385 -19.55 0.89 -2.76
N GLU A 386 -20.48 1.59 -3.42
CA GLU A 386 -20.19 2.78 -4.23
C GLU A 386 -19.65 3.97 -3.43
N THR A 387 -19.81 3.95 -2.10
CA THR A 387 -19.25 4.93 -1.17
C THR A 387 -17.72 4.90 -1.10
N ASN A 388 -17.09 3.85 -1.64
CA ASN A 388 -15.65 3.67 -1.62
C ASN A 388 -14.92 4.68 -2.52
N GLU A 389 -14.20 5.62 -1.90
CA GLU A 389 -13.44 6.63 -2.64
C GLU A 389 -12.20 6.08 -3.37
N ASN A 390 -11.80 4.81 -3.14
CA ASN A 390 -10.64 4.21 -3.78
C ASN A 390 -10.76 4.09 -5.30
N HIS A 391 -11.95 4.28 -5.87
CA HIS A 391 -12.20 4.29 -7.31
C HIS A 391 -11.86 5.63 -7.98
N LYS A 392 -11.77 6.72 -7.19
CA LYS A 392 -11.51 8.06 -7.70
C LYS A 392 -10.02 8.25 -7.95
N TRP A 393 -9.71 8.89 -9.08
CA TRP A 393 -8.37 9.37 -9.36
C TRP A 393 -8.16 10.70 -8.63
N THR A 394 -7.11 10.77 -7.82
CA THR A 394 -6.71 12.02 -7.16
C THR A 394 -5.59 12.69 -7.95
N PHE A 395 -5.46 14.01 -7.81
CA PHE A 395 -4.38 14.76 -8.46
C PHE A 395 -2.99 14.25 -8.03
N GLY A 396 -2.83 13.88 -6.75
CA GLY A 396 -1.60 13.30 -6.21
C GLY A 396 -1.19 12.01 -6.90
N GLN A 397 -2.15 11.14 -7.24
CA GLN A 397 -1.88 9.90 -7.98
C GLN A 397 -1.35 10.15 -9.39
N VAL A 398 -1.90 11.15 -10.10
CA VAL A 398 -1.44 11.52 -11.45
C VAL A 398 0.00 12.05 -11.39
N ILE A 399 0.32 12.89 -10.40
CA ILE A 399 1.70 13.34 -10.16
C ILE A 399 2.61 12.15 -9.83
N GLY A 400 2.14 11.21 -9.01
CA GLY A 400 2.88 9.99 -8.68
C GLY A 400 3.31 9.22 -9.94
N LEU A 401 2.43 9.06 -10.92
CA LEU A 401 2.77 8.44 -12.21
C LEU A 401 3.75 9.28 -13.03
N CYS A 402 3.54 10.60 -13.08
CA CYS A 402 4.41 11.52 -13.80
C CYS A 402 5.85 11.56 -13.25
N THR A 403 6.07 11.11 -12.00
CA THR A 403 7.41 10.98 -11.38
C THR A 403 8.35 10.13 -12.23
N PHE A 404 7.81 9.18 -13.02
CA PHE A 404 8.62 8.30 -13.87
C PHE A 404 8.75 8.77 -15.33
N ALA A 405 7.98 9.79 -15.74
CA ALA A 405 8.02 10.28 -17.12
C ALA A 405 9.40 10.82 -17.54
N PRO A 406 10.13 11.61 -16.71
CA PRO A 406 11.48 12.07 -17.06
C PRO A 406 12.45 10.92 -17.35
N ILE A 407 12.33 9.81 -16.62
CA ILE A 407 13.20 8.65 -16.78
C ILE A 407 12.97 8.00 -18.15
N VAL A 408 11.70 7.82 -18.53
CA VAL A 408 11.35 7.23 -19.83
C VAL A 408 11.79 8.15 -20.96
N VAL A 409 11.60 9.46 -20.83
CA VAL A 409 12.02 10.46 -21.83
C VAL A 409 13.55 10.48 -21.96
N GLU A 410 14.29 10.53 -20.85
CA GLU A 410 15.76 10.46 -20.87
C GLU A 410 16.24 9.15 -21.47
N PHE A 411 15.60 8.02 -21.13
CA PHE A 411 15.97 6.71 -21.65
C PHE A 411 15.79 6.65 -23.17
N LEU A 412 14.63 7.08 -23.68
CA LEU A 412 14.37 7.13 -25.11
C LEU A 412 15.29 8.13 -25.83
N PHE A 413 15.58 9.26 -25.21
CA PHE A 413 16.48 10.26 -25.77
C PHE A 413 17.90 9.72 -25.91
N VAL A 414 18.47 9.07 -24.88
CA VAL A 414 19.80 8.44 -24.96
C VAL A 414 19.83 7.25 -25.91
N LEU A 415 18.70 6.55 -26.06
CA LEU A 415 18.57 5.43 -27.00
C LEU A 415 18.63 5.91 -28.47
N VAL A 416 18.05 7.07 -28.75
CA VAL A 416 18.00 7.70 -30.09
C VAL A 416 19.27 8.51 -30.37
N GLU A 417 19.54 9.50 -29.53
CA GLU A 417 20.74 10.35 -29.58
C GLU A 417 21.83 9.68 -28.74
N ARG A 418 22.83 9.08 -29.41
CA ARG A 418 23.95 8.38 -28.75
C ARG A 418 24.41 9.10 -27.46
N PRO A 419 24.91 8.37 -26.44
CA PRO A 419 25.23 8.93 -25.12
C PRO A 419 26.04 10.24 -25.14
N GLU A 420 27.01 10.37 -26.05
CA GLU A 420 27.81 11.58 -26.24
C GLU A 420 26.98 12.83 -26.54
N LYS A 421 26.05 12.73 -27.50
CA LYS A 421 25.18 13.86 -27.88
C LYS A 421 24.17 14.14 -26.79
N ALA A 422 23.58 13.10 -26.22
CA ALA A 422 22.57 13.24 -25.19
C ALA A 422 23.15 13.91 -23.93
N LEU A 423 24.33 13.49 -23.48
CA LEU A 423 25.02 14.06 -22.31
C LEU A 423 25.60 15.45 -22.59
N THR A 424 26.06 15.73 -23.81
CA THR A 424 26.54 17.08 -24.15
C THR A 424 25.42 18.12 -24.07
N GLY A 425 24.17 17.72 -24.36
CA GLY A 425 23.00 18.60 -24.21
C GLY A 425 22.67 18.95 -22.76
N THR A 426 23.00 18.08 -21.79
CA THR A 426 22.71 18.29 -20.36
C THR A 426 23.87 18.95 -19.60
N MET A 427 25.09 18.92 -20.15
CA MET A 427 26.23 19.62 -19.57
C MET A 427 26.23 21.11 -19.90
N SER A 428 26.76 21.93 -18.98
CA SER A 428 27.03 23.35 -19.26
C SER A 428 27.94 23.48 -20.48
N LYS A 429 27.72 24.52 -21.31
CA LYS A 429 28.48 24.81 -22.56
C LYS A 429 30.00 24.86 -22.39
N ARG A 430 30.50 24.93 -21.15
CA ARG A 430 31.93 24.91 -20.81
C ARG A 430 32.57 23.53 -20.85
N PHE A 431 31.77 22.46 -20.84
CA PHE A 431 32.24 21.09 -20.82
C PHE A 431 31.81 20.36 -22.10
N GLN A 432 32.72 19.55 -22.64
CA GLN A 432 32.45 18.69 -23.79
C GLN A 432 32.72 17.24 -23.38
N VAL A 433 31.78 16.36 -23.68
CA VAL A 433 31.95 14.92 -23.44
C VAL A 433 32.73 14.34 -24.60
N ASN A 434 34.01 14.09 -24.40
CA ASN A 434 34.82 13.36 -25.38
C ASN A 434 34.71 11.87 -25.06
N SER A 435 34.29 11.06 -26.05
CA SER A 435 34.42 9.61 -25.91
C SER A 435 35.90 9.30 -25.78
N VAL A 436 36.30 8.68 -24.67
CA VAL A 436 37.61 8.05 -24.61
C VAL A 436 37.53 6.85 -25.55
N LYS A 437 37.86 7.06 -26.83
CA LYS A 437 38.23 5.94 -27.68
C LYS A 437 39.45 5.37 -26.97
N HIS A 438 39.33 4.17 -26.41
CA HIS A 438 40.47 3.39 -25.97
C HIS A 438 41.35 3.18 -27.21
N SER A 439 42.22 4.15 -27.50
CA SER A 439 43.40 3.97 -28.33
C SER A 439 44.32 3.09 -27.51
N ILE A 440 44.10 1.77 -27.61
CA ILE A 440 45.00 0.74 -27.10
C ILE A 440 46.43 0.91 -27.69
N GLU A 441 46.59 1.76 -28.71
CA GLU A 441 47.88 2.10 -29.32
C GLU A 441 48.75 3.11 -28.53
N GLU A 442 48.23 3.92 -27.60
CA GLU A 442 49.07 4.90 -26.88
C GLU A 442 49.66 4.39 -25.56
N GLU A 443 49.10 3.32 -24.96
CA GLU A 443 49.65 2.75 -23.71
C GLU A 443 50.91 1.91 -23.95
N GLN A 444 51.20 1.54 -25.22
CA GLN A 444 52.47 0.92 -25.60
C GLN A 444 53.62 1.92 -25.80
N THR A 445 53.35 3.23 -25.90
CA THR A 445 54.41 4.24 -26.03
C THR A 445 54.87 4.79 -24.68
N TYR A 446 54.06 4.65 -23.62
CA TYR A 446 54.40 5.15 -22.28
C TYR A 446 55.01 4.11 -21.34
N THR A 447 55.06 2.82 -21.71
CA THR A 447 55.74 1.79 -20.92
C THR A 447 57.27 1.81 -21.05
N GLU A 448 57.86 2.67 -21.90
CA GLU A 448 59.32 2.89 -21.96
C GLU A 448 59.81 4.14 -21.19
N ILE A 449 58.91 4.94 -20.59
CA ILE A 449 59.32 6.12 -19.81
C ILE A 449 58.80 5.96 -18.39
N GLY A 450 59.72 5.66 -17.47
CA GLY A 450 59.43 5.24 -16.10
C GLY A 450 58.56 6.19 -15.27
N PHE A 451 57.73 5.56 -14.43
CA PHE A 451 57.20 5.99 -13.13
C PHE A 451 56.74 7.46 -12.97
N SER A 452 55.43 7.65 -12.81
CA SER A 452 54.89 8.41 -11.66
C SER A 452 53.42 8.04 -11.46
N ASP A 453 53.08 7.65 -10.23
CA ASP A 453 51.73 7.38 -9.77
C ASP A 453 50.83 8.63 -9.87
N GLU A 454 49.52 8.39 -10.02
CA GLU A 454 48.39 9.33 -10.17
C GLU A 454 48.01 9.78 -11.59
N VAL A 455 47.10 9.04 -12.24
CA VAL A 455 46.35 9.55 -13.40
C VAL A 455 44.89 9.83 -13.01
N PRO A 456 44.51 11.10 -12.80
CA PRO A 456 43.11 11.49 -12.63
C PRO A 456 42.39 11.59 -13.98
N LEU A 457 41.07 11.39 -13.97
CA LEU A 457 40.15 11.73 -15.06
C LEU A 457 40.36 13.20 -15.48
N ARG A 458 40.98 13.45 -16.64
CA ARG A 458 41.12 14.80 -17.23
C ARG A 458 39.79 15.28 -17.79
N VAL A 459 39.18 16.25 -17.11
CA VAL A 459 38.21 17.15 -17.73
C VAL A 459 39.01 18.21 -18.47
N VAL A 460 39.04 18.15 -19.80
CA VAL A 460 39.74 19.15 -20.62
C VAL A 460 38.88 20.40 -20.67
N GLU A 461 39.28 21.44 -19.93
CA GLU A 461 38.69 22.76 -20.04
C GLU A 461 39.09 23.35 -21.41
N ARG A 462 38.11 23.85 -22.17
CA ARG A 462 38.38 24.47 -23.46
C ARG A 462 39.24 25.72 -23.24
N ALA A 463 40.49 25.69 -23.70
CA ALA A 463 41.24 26.91 -23.95
C ALA A 463 40.45 27.74 -24.99
N LYS A 464 40.17 29.00 -24.65
CA LYS A 464 39.47 29.95 -25.53
C LYS A 464 40.38 30.41 -26.67
#